data_AF-A0A7W6JZK7-F1
#
_entry.id   AF-A0A7W6JZK7-F1
#
_cell.length_a   1.000
_cell.length_b   1.000
_cell.length_c   1.000
_cell.angle_alpha   90.00
_cell.angle_beta   90.00
_cell.angle_gamma   90.00
#
_symmetry.space_group_name_H-M   'P 1'
#
loop_
_entity.id
_entity.type
_entity.pdbx_description
1 polymer ?
#
loop_
_entity_poly.entity_id
_entity_poly.type
_entity_poly.pdbx_seq_one_letter_code
_entity_poly.pdbx_strand_id
1 'polypeptide(L)'
;MYYGETHLDFLELGIVPQSSRNLGQTITPDTPVAQRRLANGDLKDRSRPSLRKYRSTITFGDTYPPAFDGLWSGAILTTHNAAELSGDAGKPFSRPHVPGSVIWRDANGDIVPSGADEAVAPQGATNYTYRPIIVWMVGEWDIDHDEWGAMVSATLNLREV
;
A
#
# COMPACT_ATOMS: atom_id res chain seq x y z
N MET A 1 22.17 -14.22 -4.30
CA MET A 1 21.11 -13.43 -3.65
C MET A 1 20.93 -12.18 -4.50
N TYR A 2 19.96 -12.19 -5.42
CA TYR A 2 19.77 -11.10 -6.37
C TYR A 2 19.10 -9.93 -5.63
N TYR A 3 19.83 -8.81 -5.51
CA TYR A 3 19.25 -7.52 -5.14
C TYR A 3 18.46 -6.98 -6.34
N GLY A 4 17.17 -7.28 -6.40
CA GLY A 4 16.27 -6.84 -7.46
C GLY A 4 14.79 -7.02 -7.19
N GLU A 5 14.39 -7.38 -5.96
CA GLU A 5 12.96 -7.49 -5.61
C GLU A 5 12.38 -6.09 -5.42
N THR A 6 11.66 -5.61 -6.42
CA THR A 6 10.76 -4.48 -6.24
C THR A 6 9.70 -4.92 -5.24
N HIS A 7 9.54 -4.20 -4.12
CA HIS A 7 8.57 -4.55 -3.07
C HIS A 7 7.11 -4.34 -3.48
N LEU A 8 6.87 -3.62 -4.57
CA LEU A 8 5.57 -3.49 -5.24
C LEU A 8 5.42 -4.63 -6.26
N ASP A 9 4.22 -5.20 -6.36
CA ASP A 9 3.84 -6.08 -7.47
C ASP A 9 2.43 -5.76 -7.93
N PHE A 10 2.19 -5.89 -9.23
CA PHE A 10 0.92 -5.69 -9.91
C PHE A 10 0.53 -7.01 -10.55
N LEU A 11 -0.52 -7.66 -10.04
CA LEU A 11 -0.84 -9.03 -10.46
C LEU A 11 -1.27 -9.09 -11.93
N GLU A 12 -1.97 -8.07 -12.41
CA GLU A 12 -2.49 -7.98 -13.77
C GLU A 12 -1.50 -7.34 -14.75
N LEU A 13 -0.50 -6.62 -14.25
CA LEU A 13 0.47 -5.85 -15.03
C LEU A 13 1.85 -6.03 -14.44
N GLY A 14 2.50 -7.16 -14.72
CA GLY A 14 3.84 -7.43 -14.21
C GLY A 14 4.78 -6.21 -14.31
N ILE A 15 5.63 -6.01 -13.31
CA ILE A 15 6.56 -4.88 -13.32
C ILE A 15 7.67 -5.15 -14.34
N VAL A 16 7.84 -4.22 -15.28
CA VAL A 16 8.91 -4.29 -16.26
C VAL A 16 10.25 -4.15 -15.53
N PRO A 17 11.23 -5.05 -15.75
CA PRO A 17 12.56 -4.89 -15.16
C PRO A 17 13.13 -3.51 -15.50
N GLN A 18 13.72 -2.81 -14.52
CA GLN A 18 14.23 -1.44 -14.68
C GLN A 18 13.15 -0.38 -14.99
N SER A 19 11.91 -0.60 -14.55
CA SER A 19 10.87 0.43 -14.51
C SER A 19 10.52 0.86 -13.08
N SER A 20 11.24 0.37 -12.07
CA SER A 20 10.88 0.48 -10.65
C SER A 20 11.95 1.09 -9.75
N ARG A 21 13.03 1.64 -10.31
CA ARG A 21 13.90 2.51 -9.50
C ARG A 21 13.14 3.75 -9.05
N ASN A 22 13.50 4.24 -7.87
CA ASN A 22 12.83 5.36 -7.20
C ASN A 22 11.31 5.18 -7.03
N LEU A 23 10.86 3.93 -6.87
CA LEU A 23 9.46 3.65 -6.63
C LEU A 23 8.98 4.32 -5.33
N GLY A 24 7.98 5.18 -5.47
CA GLY A 24 7.29 5.82 -4.37
C GLY A 24 5.85 5.33 -4.32
N GLN A 25 5.33 5.07 -3.13
CA GLN A 25 3.91 4.80 -2.95
C GLN A 25 3.39 5.52 -1.71
N THR A 26 2.25 6.19 -1.86
CA THR A 26 1.48 6.72 -0.74
C THR A 26 0.18 5.94 -0.60
N ILE A 27 -0.28 5.73 0.63
CA ILE A 27 -1.62 5.20 0.93
C ILE A 27 -2.28 6.19 1.89
N THR A 28 -3.43 6.72 1.50
CA THR A 28 -4.17 7.73 2.25
C THR A 28 -5.64 7.36 2.35
N PRO A 29 -6.34 7.70 3.44
CA PRO A 29 -7.79 7.51 3.51
C PRO A 29 -8.52 8.36 2.46
N ASP A 30 -9.43 7.77 1.69
CA ASP A 30 -10.08 8.42 0.55
C ASP A 30 -11.38 9.18 0.90
N THR A 31 -11.82 9.17 2.16
CA THR A 31 -13.09 9.81 2.54
C THR A 31 -12.98 10.62 3.83
N PRO A 32 -13.58 11.83 3.89
CA PRO A 32 -13.74 12.52 5.16
C PRO A 32 -14.66 11.72 6.08
N VAL A 33 -14.18 11.57 7.30
CA VAL A 33 -14.82 10.80 8.35
C VAL A 33 -16.16 11.44 8.72
N ALA A 34 -17.25 10.67 8.72
CA ALA A 34 -18.52 11.12 9.32
C ALA A 34 -18.33 11.25 10.84
N GLN A 35 -17.88 12.41 11.28
CA GLN A 35 -17.66 12.72 12.69
C GLN A 35 -18.94 13.28 13.31
N ARG A 36 -19.30 12.78 14.49
CA ARG A 36 -20.40 13.32 15.28
C ARG A 36 -19.88 13.82 16.61
N ARG A 37 -20.34 15.01 17.00
CA ARG A 37 -20.13 15.53 18.35
C ARG A 37 -21.08 14.84 19.32
N LEU A 38 -20.53 14.28 20.39
CA LEU A 38 -21.28 13.70 21.51
C LEU A 38 -21.75 14.82 22.47
N ALA A 39 -22.69 14.49 23.35
CA ALA A 39 -23.24 15.45 24.32
C ALA A 39 -22.19 16.01 25.30
N ASN A 40 -21.09 15.27 25.53
CA ASN A 40 -19.95 15.70 26.34
C ASN A 40 -18.95 16.57 25.55
N GLY A 41 -19.21 16.87 24.27
CA GLY A 41 -18.35 17.68 23.43
C GLY A 41 -17.33 16.90 22.61
N ASP A 42 -17.14 15.61 22.86
CA ASP A 42 -16.15 14.78 22.14
C ASP A 42 -16.57 14.55 20.68
N LEU A 43 -15.59 14.54 19.77
CA LEU A 43 -15.79 14.11 18.39
C LEU A 43 -15.56 12.61 18.29
N LYS A 44 -16.58 11.88 17.83
CA LYS A 44 -16.48 10.44 17.59
C LYS A 44 -16.73 10.11 16.12
N ASP A 45 -15.80 9.35 15.56
CA ASP A 45 -15.95 8.74 14.24
C ASP A 45 -17.09 7.71 14.24
N ARG A 46 -18.02 7.84 13.30
CA ARG A 46 -19.16 6.92 13.08
C ARG A 46 -18.99 6.04 11.85
N SER A 47 -17.91 6.19 11.09
CA SER A 47 -17.57 5.31 9.98
C SER A 47 -17.38 3.88 10.47
N ARG A 48 -17.86 2.91 9.68
CA ARG A 48 -17.55 1.50 9.92
C ARG A 48 -16.11 1.27 9.46
N PRO A 49 -15.22 0.71 10.28
CA PRO A 49 -13.84 0.44 9.87
C PRO A 49 -13.75 -0.38 8.57
N SER A 50 -14.70 -1.29 8.34
CA SER A 50 -14.81 -2.10 7.13
C SER A 50 -15.22 -1.34 5.87
N LEU A 51 -15.74 -0.11 5.99
CA LEU A 51 -16.14 0.75 4.86
C LEU A 51 -15.15 1.87 4.59
N ARG A 52 -14.03 1.92 5.33
CA ARG A 52 -12.98 2.90 5.09
C ARG A 52 -12.16 2.46 3.89
N LYS A 53 -12.17 3.31 2.86
CA LYS A 53 -11.44 3.10 1.61
C LYS A 53 -10.15 3.91 1.59
N TYR A 54 -9.16 3.40 0.88
CA TYR A 54 -7.91 4.09 0.61
C TYR A 54 -7.86 4.68 -0.79
N ARG A 55 -6.97 5.65 -0.96
CA ARG A 55 -6.41 6.14 -2.21
C ARG A 55 -4.92 5.89 -2.18
N SER A 56 -4.36 5.50 -3.31
CA SER A 56 -2.91 5.35 -3.48
C SER A 56 -2.42 6.17 -4.65
N THR A 57 -1.25 6.76 -4.50
CA THR A 57 -0.48 7.33 -5.62
C THR A 57 0.84 6.57 -5.69
N ILE A 58 1.13 5.97 -6.84
CA ILE A 58 2.37 5.25 -7.11
C ILE A 58 3.16 6.05 -8.13
N THR A 59 4.43 6.29 -7.85
CA THR A 59 5.35 7.01 -8.74
C THR A 59 6.51 6.12 -9.15
N PHE A 60 6.90 6.23 -10.42
CA PHE A 60 8.02 5.51 -11.03
C PHE A 60 9.01 6.54 -11.59
N GLY A 61 10.30 6.20 -11.58
CA GLY A 61 11.34 7.03 -12.17
C GLY A 61 12.55 6.20 -12.58
N ASP A 62 12.61 5.79 -13.85
CA ASP A 62 13.67 4.91 -14.37
C ASP A 62 13.90 5.08 -15.89
N THR A 63 14.70 4.21 -16.50
CA THR A 63 15.02 4.26 -17.94
C THR A 63 13.89 3.75 -18.85
N TYR A 64 13.04 2.83 -18.36
CA TYR A 64 11.93 2.27 -19.14
C TYR A 64 10.56 2.66 -18.57
N PRO A 65 9.56 2.94 -19.42
CA PRO A 65 8.19 3.18 -18.97
C PRO A 65 7.58 1.91 -18.35
N PRO A 66 6.69 2.06 -17.35
CA PRO A 66 5.86 0.95 -16.89
C PRO A 66 4.85 0.55 -17.98
N ALA A 67 4.35 -0.69 -17.93
CA ALA A 67 3.43 -1.26 -18.92
C ALA A 67 1.98 -0.74 -18.77
N PHE A 68 1.76 0.57 -18.91
CA PHE A 68 0.45 1.22 -18.72
C PHE A 68 -0.44 1.26 -19.96
N ASP A 69 0.01 0.78 -21.13
CA ASP A 69 -0.75 0.85 -22.39
C ASP A 69 -2.16 0.19 -22.29
N GLY A 70 -2.30 -0.84 -21.46
CA GLY A 70 -3.58 -1.50 -21.20
C GLY A 70 -4.43 -0.88 -20.08
N LEU A 71 -3.91 0.11 -19.35
CA LEU A 71 -4.59 0.73 -18.23
C LEU A 71 -5.48 1.88 -18.69
N TRP A 72 -6.77 1.75 -18.38
CA TRP A 72 -7.75 2.82 -18.55
C TRP A 72 -8.33 3.23 -17.21
N SER A 73 -8.81 4.47 -17.13
CA SER A 73 -9.62 4.89 -15.98
C SER A 73 -10.80 3.93 -15.79
N GLY A 74 -10.98 3.44 -14.57
CA GLY A 74 -11.96 2.41 -14.24
C GLY A 74 -11.43 0.96 -14.31
N ALA A 75 -10.23 0.72 -14.86
CA ALA A 75 -9.63 -0.61 -14.83
C ALA A 75 -9.34 -1.07 -13.39
N ILE A 76 -9.42 -2.37 -13.15
CA ILE A 76 -9.18 -2.99 -11.83
C ILE A 76 -7.78 -3.59 -11.79
N LEU A 77 -7.09 -3.36 -10.68
CA LEU A 77 -5.72 -3.80 -10.45
C LEU A 77 -5.55 -4.26 -9.01
N THR A 78 -4.91 -5.41 -8.81
CA THR A 78 -4.51 -5.91 -7.50
C THR A 78 -3.04 -5.60 -7.27
N THR A 79 -2.73 -4.95 -6.16
CA THR A 79 -1.35 -4.64 -5.79
C THR A 79 -0.91 -5.37 -4.53
N HIS A 80 0.31 -5.91 -4.58
CA HIS A 80 1.10 -6.11 -3.37
C HIS A 80 1.81 -4.80 -3.09
N ASN A 81 1.30 -4.03 -2.12
CA ASN A 81 1.75 -2.66 -1.92
C ASN A 81 3.17 -2.60 -1.35
N ALA A 82 3.95 -1.61 -1.81
CA ALA A 82 5.24 -1.28 -1.19
C ALA A 82 5.07 -0.47 0.10
N ALA A 83 4.03 0.38 0.17
CA ALA A 83 3.72 1.12 1.38
C ALA A 83 3.15 0.19 2.47
N GLU A 84 3.59 0.38 3.71
CA GLU A 84 3.15 -0.42 4.85
C GLU A 84 2.00 0.24 5.62
N LEU A 85 1.13 -0.60 6.18
CA LEU A 85 0.15 -0.20 7.20
C LEU A 85 0.60 -0.71 8.57
N SER A 86 0.26 0.04 9.60
CA SER A 86 0.56 -0.31 10.99
C SER A 86 -0.70 -0.46 11.82
N GLY A 87 -0.60 -1.23 12.91
CA GLY A 87 -1.69 -1.40 13.86
C GLY A 87 -1.25 -2.04 15.18
N ASP A 88 -2.19 -2.10 16.11
CA ASP A 88 -1.95 -2.66 17.45
C ASP A 88 -2.08 -4.19 17.42
N ALA A 89 -1.17 -4.88 18.13
CA ALA A 89 -1.26 -6.32 18.31
C ALA A 89 -2.60 -6.72 18.96
N GLY A 90 -3.13 -7.87 18.54
CA GLY A 90 -4.45 -8.35 18.97
C GLY A 90 -5.63 -7.71 18.22
N LYS A 91 -5.38 -6.80 17.26
CA LYS A 91 -6.39 -6.38 16.28
C LYS A 91 -6.17 -7.14 14.96
N PRO A 92 -7.24 -7.60 14.29
CA PRO A 92 -7.12 -8.19 12.97
C PRO A 92 -6.59 -7.16 11.97
N PHE A 93 -5.85 -7.62 10.96
CA PHE A 93 -5.42 -6.75 9.86
C PHE A 93 -6.63 -6.19 9.12
N SER A 94 -6.56 -4.91 8.76
CA SER A 94 -7.63 -4.25 8.00
C SER A 94 -7.73 -4.77 6.57
N ARG A 95 -6.65 -5.32 6.02
CA ARG A 95 -6.54 -5.89 4.68
C ARG A 95 -5.74 -7.20 4.72
N PRO A 96 -5.89 -8.07 3.72
CA PRO A 96 -4.95 -9.18 3.54
C PRO A 96 -3.52 -8.64 3.48
N HIS A 97 -2.56 -9.38 4.01
CA HIS A 97 -1.16 -9.01 4.00
C HIS A 97 -0.42 -9.77 2.91
N VAL A 98 0.64 -9.17 2.38
CA VAL A 98 1.59 -9.86 1.51
C VAL A 98 2.35 -10.88 2.37
N PRO A 99 2.41 -12.17 1.98
CA PRO A 99 3.14 -13.16 2.75
C PRO A 99 4.61 -12.77 2.99
N GLY A 100 5.09 -12.96 4.22
CA GLY A 100 6.44 -12.58 4.66
C GLY A 100 6.64 -11.09 4.87
N SER A 101 5.58 -10.26 4.82
CA SER A 101 5.69 -8.81 5.04
C SER A 101 5.40 -8.36 6.47
N VAL A 102 4.91 -9.25 7.34
CA VAL A 102 4.50 -8.86 8.68
C VAL A 102 5.72 -8.73 9.59
N ILE A 103 5.86 -7.56 10.22
CA ILE A 103 6.89 -7.29 11.21
C ILE A 103 6.22 -6.95 12.53
N TRP A 104 6.39 -7.83 13.52
CA TRP A 104 5.92 -7.63 14.89
C TRP A 104 6.95 -6.87 15.70
N ARG A 105 6.51 -5.95 16.55
CA ARG A 105 7.39 -5.22 17.49
C ARG A 105 6.83 -5.19 18.91
N ASP A 106 7.72 -5.17 19.88
CA ASP A 106 7.40 -5.06 21.30
C ASP A 106 7.14 -3.60 21.72
N ALA A 107 7.02 -3.33 23.02
CA ALA A 107 6.80 -1.99 23.56
C ALA A 107 8.01 -1.05 23.39
N ASN A 108 9.21 -1.60 23.22
CA ASN A 108 10.46 -0.87 23.05
C ASN A 108 10.74 -0.59 21.56
N GLY A 109 9.99 -1.22 20.65
CA GLY A 109 10.18 -1.13 19.20
C GLY A 109 11.08 -2.22 18.64
N ASP A 110 11.50 -3.18 19.46
CA ASP A 110 12.35 -4.30 19.04
C ASP A 110 11.52 -5.33 18.26
N ILE A 111 12.13 -5.94 17.25
CA ILE A 111 11.46 -6.94 16.41
C ILE A 111 11.22 -8.21 17.21
N VAL A 112 9.97 -8.66 17.24
CA VAL A 112 9.57 -9.93 17.83
C VAL A 112 9.45 -10.98 16.72
N PRO A 113 10.09 -12.15 16.84
CA PRO A 113 9.93 -13.21 15.86
C PRO A 113 8.46 -13.63 15.71
N SER A 114 8.01 -13.76 14.45
CA SER A 114 6.70 -14.34 14.16
C SER A 114 6.64 -15.81 14.59
N GLY A 115 5.45 -16.28 14.95
CA GLY A 115 5.19 -17.69 15.17
C GLY A 115 5.12 -18.48 13.85
N ALA A 116 4.50 -19.66 13.90
CA ALA A 116 4.25 -20.49 12.71
C ALA A 116 3.27 -19.83 11.71
N ASP A 117 2.42 -18.92 12.20
CA ASP A 117 1.51 -18.11 11.40
C ASP A 117 1.85 -16.64 11.65
N GLU A 118 2.23 -15.92 10.61
CA GLU A 118 2.61 -14.50 10.70
C GLU A 118 1.40 -13.58 10.94
N ALA A 119 0.17 -14.05 10.66
CA ALA A 119 -1.06 -13.33 10.91
C ALA A 119 -1.48 -13.37 12.40
N VAL A 120 -0.84 -14.23 13.20
CA VAL A 120 -1.13 -14.38 14.63
C VAL A 120 -0.08 -13.62 15.44
N ALA A 121 -0.55 -12.72 16.29
CA ALA A 121 0.33 -11.94 17.16
C ALA A 121 1.16 -12.86 18.09
N PRO A 122 2.50 -12.79 18.05
CA PRO A 122 3.35 -13.53 18.98
C PRO A 122 3.28 -12.91 20.38
N GLN A 123 3.65 -13.70 21.39
CA GLN A 123 3.68 -13.23 22.78
C GLN A 123 4.66 -12.06 22.93
N GLY A 124 4.21 -10.98 23.57
CA GLY A 124 5.04 -9.79 23.82
C GLY A 124 5.00 -8.73 22.71
N ALA A 125 4.39 -9.02 21.56
CA ALA A 125 4.17 -8.00 20.55
C ALA A 125 3.11 -6.98 20.99
N THR A 126 3.37 -5.70 20.71
CA THR A 126 2.44 -4.59 20.99
C THR A 126 1.90 -3.97 19.72
N ASN A 127 2.67 -3.98 18.63
CA ASN A 127 2.28 -3.42 17.35
C ASN A 127 2.85 -4.26 16.20
N TYR A 128 2.33 -4.00 15.00
CA TYR A 128 2.79 -4.61 13.76
C TYR A 128 2.90 -3.58 12.64
N THR A 129 3.75 -3.87 11.65
CA THR A 129 3.68 -3.30 10.31
C THR A 129 3.52 -4.42 9.29
N TYR A 130 2.81 -4.17 8.19
CA TYR A 130 2.64 -5.13 7.10
C TYR A 130 2.40 -4.42 5.77
N ARG A 131 2.73 -5.10 4.66
CA ARG A 131 2.37 -4.64 3.31
C ARG A 131 0.97 -5.16 2.97
N PRO A 132 -0.04 -4.31 2.73
CA PRO A 132 -1.37 -4.78 2.40
C PRO A 132 -1.47 -5.24 0.94
N ILE A 133 -2.36 -6.19 0.69
CA ILE A 133 -2.87 -6.52 -0.65
C ILE A 133 -4.17 -5.74 -0.82
N ILE A 134 -4.26 -4.90 -1.86
CA ILE A 134 -5.44 -4.07 -2.10
C ILE A 134 -5.85 -4.18 -3.56
N VAL A 135 -7.16 -4.28 -3.77
CA VAL A 135 -7.78 -4.17 -5.09
C VAL A 135 -8.16 -2.71 -5.32
N TRP A 136 -7.63 -2.16 -6.41
CA TRP A 136 -7.80 -0.77 -6.79
C TRP A 136 -8.59 -0.66 -8.08
N MET A 137 -9.25 0.47 -8.23
CA MET A 137 -9.67 1.03 -9.49
C MET A 137 -8.68 2.12 -9.90
N VAL A 138 -8.26 2.07 -11.15
CA VAL A 138 -7.39 3.08 -11.77
C VAL A 138 -8.20 4.36 -11.95
N GLY A 139 -7.71 5.46 -11.37
CA GLY A 139 -8.29 6.78 -11.56
C GLY A 139 -7.74 7.42 -12.83
N GLU A 140 -6.44 7.67 -12.82
CA GLU A 140 -5.70 8.29 -13.91
C GLU A 140 -4.22 7.89 -13.81
N TRP A 141 -3.49 8.02 -14.90
CA TRP A 141 -2.04 7.89 -14.91
C TRP A 141 -1.44 8.84 -15.95
N ASP A 142 -0.17 9.16 -15.74
CA ASP A 142 0.61 10.03 -16.61
C ASP A 142 2.01 9.42 -16.80
N ILE A 143 2.58 9.60 -18.00
CA ILE A 143 3.95 9.21 -18.33
C ILE A 143 4.62 10.40 -18.99
N ASP A 144 5.76 10.80 -18.43
CA ASP A 144 6.61 11.85 -18.96
C ASP A 144 7.97 11.25 -19.36
N HIS A 145 8.48 11.66 -20.53
CA HIS A 145 9.73 11.16 -21.10
C HIS A 145 10.63 12.34 -21.47
N ASP A 146 11.78 12.42 -20.82
CA ASP A 146 12.84 13.35 -21.18
C ASP A 146 13.83 12.68 -22.15
N GLU A 147 13.73 13.06 -23.43
CA GLU A 147 14.55 12.51 -24.52
C GLU A 147 16.06 12.76 -24.31
N TRP A 148 16.42 13.85 -23.62
CA TRP A 148 17.82 14.24 -23.41
C TRP A 148 18.37 13.71 -22.09
N GLY A 149 17.50 13.53 -21.09
CA GLY A 149 17.81 12.92 -19.79
C GLY A 149 17.76 11.39 -19.78
N ALA A 150 17.21 10.77 -20.85
CA ALA A 150 16.93 9.33 -20.96
C ALA A 150 16.17 8.77 -19.74
N MET A 151 15.30 9.60 -19.16
CA MET A 151 14.53 9.30 -17.97
C MET A 151 13.05 9.30 -18.30
N VAL A 152 12.37 8.27 -17.79
CA VAL A 152 10.92 8.16 -17.81
C VAL A 152 10.42 8.29 -16.39
N SER A 153 9.48 9.19 -16.18
CA SER A 153 8.72 9.28 -14.95
C SER A 153 7.26 8.92 -15.21
N ALA A 154 6.62 8.28 -14.25
CA ALA A 154 5.22 7.94 -14.36
C ALA A 154 4.52 8.07 -13.02
N THR A 155 3.25 8.47 -13.05
CA THR A 155 2.39 8.53 -11.87
C THR A 155 1.12 7.73 -12.13
N LEU A 156 0.71 6.92 -11.16
CA LEU A 156 -0.52 6.13 -11.19
C LEU A 156 -1.36 6.44 -9.96
N ASN A 157 -2.57 6.96 -10.18
CA ASN A 157 -3.53 7.29 -9.14
C ASN A 157 -4.61 6.20 -9.05
N LEU A 158 -4.80 5.68 -7.83
CA LEU A 158 -5.61 4.50 -7.55
C LEU A 158 -6.63 4.78 -6.45
N ARG A 159 -7.81 4.17 -6.56
CA ARG A 159 -8.88 4.26 -5.57
C ARG A 159 -9.39 2.88 -5.19
N GLU A 160 -9.47 2.57 -3.91
CA GLU A 160 -9.88 1.24 -3.46
C GLU A 160 -11.36 0.94 -3.80
N VAL A 161 -11.63 -0.29 -4.26
CA VAL A 161 -12.97 -0.77 -4.64
C VAL A 161 -13.65 -1.61 -3.57
#